data_AF-A0A966G6P2-F1
#
_entry.id   AF-A0A966G6P2-F1
#
_cell.length_a   1.000
_cell.length_b   1.000
_cell.length_c   1.000
_cell.angle_alpha   90.00
_cell.angle_beta   90.00
_cell.angle_gamma   90.00
#
_symmetry.space_group_name_H-M   'P 1'
#
loop_
_entity.id
_entity.type
_entity.pdbx_description
1 polymer ?
#
loop_
_entity_poly.entity_id
_entity_poly.type
_entity_poly.pdbx_seq_one_letter_code
_entity_poly.pdbx_strand_id
1 'polypeptide(L)'
;MRKIVFSYILSWALGFIMMPTAYAETDSTNQKSDYRTPKYDSLEFKAQQSGPNKVSMNWTAYKGFNDEKFMYYKVIRSYSNPNPVYPEETAIAVKDKIGDLRHADEKAERSAYYRICAITDVNGRHCSNVVWIELEKMEAKPTCKNFSSTGECEDGENEKEQKEKERKEWNEKQNEAKKRIAEKKVEMETKKKEMEEKKEVKKSEKKPEQDAERKKMMEDRQAELYAKLYVKLDAWLENFQSRLEESSLTNVQKIERIEAIQKRFYEWESGKTVRIKMVDYLDKTLNEWKEKYSVGDDFSEIDEFLDGLLD
;
A
#
# COMPACT_ATOMS: atom_id res chain seq x y z
N MET A 1 28.66 -53.63 -58.73
CA MET A 1 29.51 -54.01 -57.57
C MET A 1 29.31 -52.99 -56.46
N ARG A 2 29.11 -53.49 -55.23
CA ARG A 2 29.01 -52.80 -53.92
C ARG A 2 27.73 -51.99 -53.61
N LYS A 3 26.86 -52.67 -52.85
CA LYS A 3 25.87 -52.16 -51.89
C LYS A 3 26.57 -51.40 -50.77
N ILE A 4 25.99 -50.32 -50.23
CA ILE A 4 26.00 -50.02 -48.79
C ILE A 4 24.66 -49.38 -48.40
N VAL A 5 24.04 -50.01 -47.41
CA VAL A 5 22.83 -49.65 -46.66
C VAL A 5 23.29 -49.05 -45.34
N PHE A 6 22.80 -47.88 -44.92
CA PHE A 6 22.82 -47.42 -43.52
C PHE A 6 21.58 -46.55 -43.32
N SER A 7 20.53 -47.05 -42.67
CA SER A 7 20.33 -47.29 -41.23
C SER A 7 19.80 -46.03 -40.53
N TYR A 8 18.50 -46.10 -40.24
CA TYR A 8 17.78 -45.26 -39.30
C TYR A 8 18.42 -45.34 -37.91
N ILE A 9 18.65 -44.21 -37.26
CA ILE A 9 18.53 -44.08 -35.81
C ILE A 9 17.79 -42.76 -35.52
N LEU A 10 16.53 -42.91 -35.13
CA LEU A 10 15.79 -41.93 -34.35
C LEU A 10 16.59 -41.64 -33.07
N SER A 11 16.92 -40.37 -32.83
CA SER A 11 17.24 -39.89 -31.48
C SER A 11 16.28 -38.74 -31.15
N TRP A 12 15.17 -39.11 -30.54
CA TRP A 12 14.29 -38.20 -29.83
C TRP A 12 15.02 -37.73 -28.58
N ALA A 13 15.78 -36.65 -28.69
CA ALA A 13 16.19 -35.87 -27.53
C ALA A 13 15.01 -34.96 -27.14
N LEU A 14 14.08 -35.54 -26.38
CA LEU A 14 13.17 -34.81 -25.50
C LEU A 14 14.04 -34.09 -24.46
N GLY A 15 14.56 -32.92 -24.85
CA GLY A 15 15.10 -31.93 -23.94
C GLY A 15 13.95 -31.44 -23.07
N PHE A 16 13.84 -32.05 -21.90
CA PHE A 16 13.02 -31.58 -20.79
C PHE A 16 13.49 -30.16 -20.47
N ILE A 17 12.80 -29.15 -21.02
CA ILE A 17 12.94 -27.76 -20.60
C ILE A 17 12.39 -27.74 -19.17
N MET A 18 13.27 -27.90 -18.18
CA MET A 18 12.99 -27.40 -16.84
C MET A 18 12.81 -25.89 -16.99
N MET A 19 11.56 -25.45 -17.15
CA MET A 19 11.23 -24.09 -16.81
C MET A 19 11.56 -23.95 -15.33
N PRO A 20 12.49 -23.08 -14.93
CA PRO A 20 12.60 -22.71 -13.54
C PRO A 20 11.22 -22.18 -13.15
N THR A 21 10.56 -22.87 -12.24
CA THR A 21 9.47 -22.29 -11.45
C THR A 21 10.13 -21.20 -10.63
N ALA A 22 10.29 -20.03 -11.25
CA ALA A 22 10.49 -18.80 -10.52
C ALA A 22 9.25 -18.68 -9.63
N TYR A 23 9.37 -19.16 -8.40
CA TYR A 23 8.64 -18.57 -7.30
C TYR A 23 9.02 -17.10 -7.36
N ALA A 24 8.15 -16.31 -7.97
CA ALA A 24 8.10 -14.91 -7.69
C ALA A 24 7.76 -14.84 -6.20
N GLU A 25 8.80 -14.85 -5.36
CA GLU A 25 8.75 -14.10 -4.12
C GLU A 25 8.38 -12.69 -4.59
N THR A 26 7.09 -12.39 -4.56
CA THR A 26 6.62 -11.02 -4.56
C THR A 26 7.20 -10.46 -3.28
N ASP A 27 8.39 -9.92 -3.41
CA ASP A 27 9.04 -9.10 -2.43
C ASP A 27 8.06 -7.94 -2.26
N SER A 28 7.16 -8.13 -1.28
CA SER A 28 6.19 -7.16 -0.80
C SER A 28 7.01 -6.09 -0.12
N THR A 29 7.77 -5.36 -0.94
CA THR A 29 8.47 -4.15 -0.59
C THR A 29 7.43 -3.29 0.09
N ASN A 30 7.63 -3.09 1.39
CA ASN A 30 6.85 -2.23 2.26
C ASN A 30 6.75 -0.84 1.59
N GLN A 31 5.77 -0.67 0.71
CA GLN A 31 5.49 0.59 0.07
C GLN A 31 4.86 1.43 1.16
N LYS A 32 5.73 2.09 1.93
CA LYS A 32 5.38 2.93 3.07
C LYS A 32 4.33 3.91 2.59
N SER A 33 3.11 3.75 3.08
CA SER A 33 1.99 4.45 2.48
C SER A 33 2.14 5.96 2.63
N ASP A 34 1.75 6.72 1.61
CA ASP A 34 1.82 8.19 1.60
C ASP A 34 0.82 8.87 2.58
N TYR A 35 0.22 8.10 3.50
CA TYR A 35 -0.75 8.61 4.45
C TYR A 35 -0.10 9.17 5.71
N ARG A 36 -0.59 10.34 6.16
CA ARG A 36 -0.17 10.94 7.43
C ARG A 36 -0.52 10.05 8.62
N THR A 37 0.16 10.23 9.75
CA THR A 37 -0.18 9.53 11.00
C THR A 37 -1.66 9.69 11.34
N PRO A 38 -2.40 8.61 11.64
CA PRO A 38 -3.82 8.68 11.96
C PRO A 38 -4.07 9.50 13.24
N LYS A 39 -5.11 10.34 13.19
CA LYS A 39 -5.66 11.07 14.34
C LYS A 39 -6.89 10.33 14.86
N TYR A 40 -7.08 10.22 16.17
CA TYR A 40 -8.01 9.24 16.77
C TYR A 40 -9.30 9.77 17.38
N ASP A 41 -9.59 11.07 17.30
CA ASP A 41 -10.69 11.69 18.06
C ASP A 41 -11.79 12.34 17.20
N SER A 42 -11.82 12.00 15.92
CA SER A 42 -12.67 12.70 14.94
C SER A 42 -14.05 12.10 14.72
N LEU A 43 -14.27 10.85 15.12
CA LEU A 43 -15.44 10.05 14.78
C LEU A 43 -15.85 9.18 15.97
N GLU A 44 -17.10 9.27 16.41
CA GLU A 44 -17.68 8.30 17.33
C GLU A 44 -18.17 7.09 16.51
N PHE A 45 -17.64 5.90 16.81
CA PHE A 45 -17.96 4.66 16.09
C PHE A 45 -18.58 3.63 17.03
N LYS A 46 -19.68 3.02 16.57
CA LYS A 46 -20.39 1.95 17.28
C LYS A 46 -20.61 0.79 16.33
N ALA A 47 -20.36 -0.41 16.82
CA ALA A 47 -20.63 -1.67 16.13
C ALA A 47 -21.34 -2.62 17.08
N GLN A 48 -22.26 -3.44 16.57
CA GLN A 48 -22.96 -4.46 17.34
C GLN A 48 -23.28 -5.67 16.46
N GLN A 49 -23.26 -6.87 17.06
CA GLN A 49 -23.76 -8.06 16.40
C GLN A 49 -25.28 -7.91 16.21
N SER A 50 -25.76 -8.12 14.99
CA SER A 50 -27.18 -7.97 14.59
C SER A 50 -27.78 -9.28 14.04
N GLY A 51 -26.97 -10.33 14.04
CA GLY A 51 -27.31 -11.67 13.59
C GLY A 51 -26.06 -12.56 13.65
N PRO A 52 -26.19 -13.86 13.35
CA PRO A 52 -25.10 -14.80 13.61
C PRO A 52 -23.76 -14.47 12.95
N ASN A 53 -23.80 -13.99 11.71
CA ASN A 53 -22.62 -13.57 10.94
C ASN A 53 -22.75 -12.12 10.47
N LYS A 54 -23.53 -11.30 11.19
CA LYS A 54 -23.88 -9.95 10.76
C LYS A 54 -23.52 -8.92 11.81
N VAL A 55 -22.63 -7.99 11.47
CA VAL A 55 -22.28 -6.85 12.32
C VAL A 55 -22.86 -5.57 11.72
N SER A 56 -23.67 -4.85 12.50
CA SER A 56 -24.22 -3.54 12.13
C SER A 56 -23.37 -2.43 12.74
N MET A 57 -23.01 -1.45 11.92
CA MET A 57 -22.10 -0.37 12.27
C MET A 57 -22.74 0.99 11.97
N ASN A 58 -22.49 1.96 12.85
CA ASN A 58 -22.82 3.36 12.64
C ASN A 58 -21.74 4.28 13.21
N TRP A 59 -21.66 5.50 12.68
CA TRP A 59 -20.72 6.51 13.15
C TRP A 59 -21.25 7.92 12.97
N THR A 60 -20.60 8.90 13.61
CA THR A 60 -20.88 10.33 13.40
C THR A 60 -20.23 10.84 12.12
N ALA A 61 -20.84 11.84 11.48
CA ALA A 61 -20.24 12.49 10.32
C ALA A 61 -18.90 13.16 10.67
N TYR A 62 -17.93 13.06 9.76
CA TYR A 62 -16.67 13.80 9.84
C TYR A 62 -16.94 15.31 9.78
N LYS A 63 -16.43 16.07 10.75
CA LYS A 63 -16.69 17.52 10.88
C LYS A 63 -15.68 18.42 10.16
N GLY A 64 -14.66 17.84 9.52
CA GLY A 64 -13.53 18.62 8.99
C GLY A 64 -12.54 19.01 10.08
N PHE A 65 -11.25 19.00 9.74
CA PHE A 65 -10.18 19.55 10.56
C PHE A 65 -9.23 20.31 9.66
N ASN A 66 -8.82 21.53 10.03
CA ASN A 66 -7.79 22.30 9.32
C ASN A 66 -8.01 22.40 7.80
N ASP A 67 -9.23 22.73 7.37
CA ASP A 67 -9.62 22.86 5.96
C ASP A 67 -9.45 21.59 5.11
N GLU A 68 -9.24 20.43 5.74
CA GLU A 68 -9.14 19.16 5.04
C GLU A 68 -10.49 18.76 4.43
N LYS A 69 -10.50 18.46 3.13
CA LYS A 69 -11.71 18.08 2.42
C LYS A 69 -11.95 16.57 2.57
N PHE A 70 -13.14 16.21 3.04
CA PHE A 70 -13.58 14.82 3.08
C PHE A 70 -13.56 14.20 1.67
N MET A 71 -12.96 13.02 1.55
CA MET A 71 -12.94 12.24 0.30
C MET A 71 -13.84 11.01 0.41
N TYR A 72 -13.61 10.16 1.43
CA TYR A 72 -14.42 8.96 1.68
C TYR A 72 -14.13 8.38 3.07
N TYR A 73 -15.00 7.50 3.56
CA TYR A 73 -14.74 6.63 4.69
C TYR A 73 -14.20 5.26 4.22
N LYS A 74 -13.34 4.67 5.06
CA LYS A 74 -12.89 3.27 4.97
C LYS A 74 -13.33 2.53 6.22
N VAL A 75 -14.11 1.47 6.05
CA VAL A 75 -14.48 0.55 7.14
C VAL A 75 -13.46 -0.59 7.14
N ILE A 76 -12.78 -0.78 8.27
CA ILE A 76 -11.65 -1.67 8.42
C ILE A 76 -12.04 -2.78 9.40
N ARG A 77 -11.65 -4.00 9.07
CA ARG A 77 -11.85 -5.20 9.90
C ARG A 77 -10.52 -5.94 10.00
N SER A 78 -10.10 -6.27 11.22
CA SER A 78 -8.95 -7.14 11.46
C SER A 78 -9.27 -8.20 12.49
N TYR A 79 -8.74 -9.41 12.27
CA TYR A 79 -8.91 -10.54 13.17
C TYR A 79 -7.80 -10.65 14.21
N SER A 80 -6.66 -10.03 13.97
CA SER A 80 -5.44 -10.18 14.77
C SER A 80 -4.89 -8.85 15.27
N ASN A 81 -5.14 -7.75 14.57
CA ASN A 81 -4.62 -6.44 14.95
C ASN A 81 -5.65 -5.68 15.82
N PRO A 82 -5.35 -5.42 17.10
CA PRO A 82 -6.23 -4.67 17.99
C PRO A 82 -6.31 -3.18 17.65
N ASN A 83 -5.42 -2.68 16.78
CA ASN A 83 -5.40 -1.30 16.32
C ASN A 83 -5.37 -1.25 14.78
N PRO A 84 -6.44 -1.70 14.09
CA PRO A 84 -6.44 -1.76 12.65
C PRO A 84 -6.47 -0.35 12.04
N VAL A 85 -5.62 -0.12 11.05
CA VAL A 85 -5.47 1.17 10.34
C VAL A 85 -5.30 0.90 8.85
N TYR A 86 -5.84 1.79 8.01
CA TYR A 86 -5.68 1.74 6.56
C TYR A 86 -4.48 2.59 6.14
N PRO A 87 -3.61 2.13 5.22
CA PRO A 87 -3.76 0.95 4.36
C PRO A 87 -3.09 -0.33 4.86
N GLU A 88 -2.59 -0.34 6.09
CA GLU A 88 -1.94 -1.50 6.69
C GLU A 88 -2.89 -2.70 6.80
N GLU A 89 -4.19 -2.43 6.96
CA GLU A 89 -5.29 -3.39 6.94
C GLU A 89 -6.23 -3.14 5.74
N THR A 90 -6.82 -4.22 5.24
CA THR A 90 -7.77 -4.15 4.11
C THR A 90 -9.12 -3.60 4.56
N ALA A 91 -9.64 -2.62 3.82
CA ALA A 91 -10.98 -2.10 4.06
C ALA A 91 -12.04 -3.07 3.50
N ILE A 92 -13.05 -3.39 4.31
CA ILE A 92 -14.21 -4.20 3.90
C ILE A 92 -15.25 -3.37 3.14
N ALA A 93 -15.24 -2.05 3.32
CA ALA A 93 -16.12 -1.13 2.60
C ALA A 93 -15.51 0.26 2.43
N VAL A 94 -15.98 0.96 1.40
CA VAL A 94 -15.66 2.36 1.10
C VAL A 94 -16.96 3.14 0.95
N LYS A 95 -17.06 4.31 1.58
CA LYS A 95 -18.22 5.21 1.49
C LYS A 95 -17.78 6.59 1.03
N ASP A 96 -18.15 6.99 -0.18
CA ASP A 96 -17.73 8.23 -0.83
C ASP A 96 -18.59 9.45 -0.46
N LYS A 97 -19.74 9.23 0.19
CA LYS A 97 -20.63 10.30 0.66
C LYS A 97 -20.46 10.53 2.16
N ILE A 98 -20.32 11.80 2.53
CA ILE A 98 -20.17 12.20 3.94
C ILE A 98 -21.37 11.79 4.81
N GLY A 99 -22.57 11.70 4.22
CA GLY A 99 -23.81 11.29 4.88
C GLY A 99 -24.06 9.78 4.94
N ASP A 100 -23.19 8.95 4.35
CA ASP A 100 -23.29 7.49 4.44
C ASP A 100 -22.71 7.03 5.78
N LEU A 101 -23.50 7.13 6.84
CA LEU A 101 -23.07 6.94 8.23
C LEU A 101 -23.33 5.53 8.80
N ARG A 102 -23.62 4.55 7.93
CA ARG A 102 -23.99 3.19 8.32
C ARG A 102 -23.41 2.15 7.37
N HIS A 103 -23.08 0.99 7.91
CA HIS A 103 -22.68 -0.19 7.15
C HIS A 103 -23.09 -1.47 7.88
N ALA A 104 -23.22 -2.57 7.14
CA ALA A 104 -23.42 -3.89 7.69
C ALA A 104 -22.42 -4.85 7.05
N ASP A 105 -21.66 -5.56 7.88
CA ASP A 105 -20.82 -6.68 7.44
C ASP A 105 -21.66 -7.95 7.53
N GLU A 106 -22.05 -8.50 6.38
CA GLU A 106 -22.88 -9.71 6.27
C GLU A 106 -22.05 -11.01 6.24
N LYS A 107 -20.72 -10.88 6.28
CA LYS A 107 -19.76 -11.99 6.18
C LYS A 107 -18.77 -11.94 7.34
N ALA A 108 -19.27 -11.65 8.54
CA ALA A 108 -18.47 -11.71 9.75
C ALA A 108 -18.36 -13.19 10.16
N GLU A 109 -17.20 -13.80 9.94
CA GLU A 109 -17.00 -15.25 10.14
C GLU A 109 -16.55 -15.60 11.56
N ARG A 110 -15.89 -14.66 12.25
CA ARG A 110 -15.38 -14.80 13.62
C ARG A 110 -15.26 -13.44 14.29
N SER A 111 -14.99 -13.46 15.58
CA SER A 111 -14.73 -12.25 16.37
C SER A 111 -13.62 -11.41 15.75
N ALA A 112 -13.81 -10.09 15.72
CA ALA A 112 -12.91 -9.17 15.01
C ALA A 112 -12.92 -7.76 15.61
N TYR A 113 -11.84 -7.02 15.36
CA TYR A 113 -11.73 -5.59 15.62
C TYR A 113 -12.26 -4.81 14.42
N TYR A 114 -13.15 -3.86 14.69
CA TYR A 114 -13.70 -2.95 13.69
C TYR A 114 -13.27 -1.53 13.96
N ARG A 115 -13.03 -0.78 12.89
CA ARG A 115 -12.75 0.64 12.94
C ARG A 115 -13.23 1.33 11.67
N ILE A 116 -13.56 2.60 11.78
CA ILE A 116 -13.74 3.46 10.62
C ILE A 116 -12.74 4.62 10.60
N CYS A 117 -12.23 4.94 9.42
CA CYS A 117 -11.40 6.12 9.18
C CYS A 117 -12.00 6.98 8.06
N ALA A 118 -12.07 8.29 8.26
CA ALA A 118 -12.27 9.28 7.21
C ALA A 118 -10.93 9.61 6.56
N ILE A 119 -10.90 9.59 5.22
CA ILE A 119 -9.76 9.95 4.40
C ILE A 119 -10.01 11.30 3.76
N THR A 120 -8.99 12.17 3.78
CA THR A 120 -9.05 13.53 3.24
C THR A 120 -8.13 13.69 2.03
N ASP A 121 -8.31 14.80 1.32
CA ASP A 121 -7.57 15.16 0.10
C ASP A 121 -6.06 15.35 0.29
N VAL A 122 -5.62 15.70 1.50
CA VAL A 122 -4.20 15.83 1.88
C VAL A 122 -3.59 14.54 2.44
N ASN A 123 -4.18 13.39 2.11
CA ASN A 123 -3.88 12.07 2.69
C ASN A 123 -3.96 12.08 4.23
N GLY A 124 -4.84 12.92 4.79
CA GLY A 124 -5.16 12.91 6.22
C GLY A 124 -5.99 11.67 6.57
N ARG A 125 -5.72 11.10 7.74
CA ARG A 125 -6.43 9.94 8.29
C ARG A 125 -7.02 10.32 9.64
N HIS A 126 -8.34 10.22 9.72
CA HIS A 126 -9.13 10.59 10.88
C HIS A 126 -9.93 9.36 11.30
N CYS A 127 -9.38 8.60 12.23
CA CYS A 127 -9.90 7.31 12.65
C CYS A 127 -10.71 7.43 13.94
N SER A 128 -11.68 6.55 14.08
CA SER A 128 -12.52 6.39 15.27
C SER A 128 -11.83 5.55 16.37
N ASN A 129 -12.52 5.34 17.47
CA ASN A 129 -12.23 4.26 18.41
C ASN A 129 -12.33 2.87 17.73
N VAL A 130 -11.62 1.89 18.29
CA VAL A 130 -11.74 0.48 17.87
C VAL A 130 -12.86 -0.19 18.68
N VAL A 131 -13.68 -1.00 18.02
CA VAL A 131 -14.71 -1.81 18.67
C VAL A 131 -14.42 -3.28 18.42
N TRP A 132 -14.21 -4.05 19.49
CA TRP A 132 -14.14 -5.51 19.43
C TRP A 132 -15.55 -6.09 19.43
N ILE A 133 -15.83 -6.99 18.47
CA ILE A 133 -17.08 -7.73 18.41
C ILE A 133 -16.75 -9.20 18.58
N GLU A 134 -17.25 -9.78 19.68
CA GLU A 134 -17.26 -11.21 19.87
C GLU A 134 -18.47 -11.80 19.14
N LEU A 135 -18.23 -12.69 18.17
CA LEU A 135 -19.33 -13.40 17.51
C LEU A 135 -19.63 -14.66 18.29
N GLU A 136 -20.88 -14.80 18.72
CA GLU A 136 -21.37 -16.07 19.23
C GLU A 136 -21.16 -17.15 18.17
N LYS A 137 -20.35 -18.16 18.50
CA LYS A 137 -20.26 -19.37 17.68
C LYS A 137 -21.68 -19.92 17.63
N MET A 138 -22.28 -19.94 16.44
CA MET A 138 -23.44 -20.79 16.25
C MET A 138 -22.96 -22.22 16.48
N GLU A 139 -23.28 -22.75 17.66
CA GLU A 139 -23.23 -24.19 17.85
C GLU A 139 -24.03 -24.77 16.69
N ALA A 140 -23.34 -25.54 15.85
CA ALA A 140 -23.98 -26.19 14.73
C ALA A 140 -25.12 -27.02 15.34
N LYS A 141 -26.36 -26.55 15.19
CA LYS A 141 -27.53 -27.33 15.60
C LYS A 141 -27.34 -28.69 14.94
N PRO A 142 -27.27 -29.79 15.70
CA PRO A 142 -27.06 -31.10 15.13
C PRO A 142 -28.21 -31.35 14.15
N THR A 143 -27.92 -31.26 12.86
CA THR A 143 -28.89 -31.56 11.80
C THR A 143 -29.01 -33.08 11.68
N CYS A 144 -29.69 -33.70 12.63
CA CYS A 144 -30.29 -35.01 12.41
C CYS A 144 -31.63 -34.75 11.72
N LYS A 145 -31.68 -34.88 10.39
CA LYS A 145 -32.89 -34.56 9.62
C LYS A 145 -34.02 -35.58 9.79
N ASN A 146 -33.79 -36.78 10.32
CA ASN A 146 -34.87 -37.71 10.68
C ASN A 146 -34.39 -38.61 11.83
N PHE A 147 -34.92 -38.40 13.04
CA PHE A 147 -34.90 -39.41 14.08
C PHE A 147 -36.10 -40.33 13.84
N SER A 148 -35.89 -41.42 13.09
CA SER A 148 -36.77 -42.59 13.18
C SER A 148 -36.64 -43.19 14.58
N SER A 149 -37.73 -43.70 15.15
CA SER A 149 -37.72 -44.42 16.43
C SER A 149 -36.87 -45.71 16.41
N THR A 150 -36.27 -46.08 15.28
CA THR A 150 -35.46 -47.29 15.10
C THR A 150 -33.93 -47.07 15.08
N GLY A 151 -33.44 -45.84 15.08
CA GLY A 151 -32.00 -45.57 15.27
C GLY A 151 -31.07 -45.84 14.08
N GLU A 152 -31.57 -45.96 12.85
CA GLU A 152 -30.73 -46.08 11.63
C GLU A 152 -30.96 -44.88 10.69
N CYS A 153 -29.86 -44.30 10.19
CA CYS A 153 -29.88 -43.19 9.23
C CYS A 153 -29.99 -43.74 7.80
N GLU A 154 -31.12 -43.51 7.12
CA GLU A 154 -31.26 -43.87 5.71
C GLU A 154 -30.56 -42.81 4.83
N ASP A 155 -29.55 -43.26 4.09
CA ASP A 155 -28.85 -42.45 3.09
C ASP A 155 -29.77 -42.21 1.88
N GLY A 156 -30.27 -40.98 1.76
CA GLY A 156 -31.09 -40.55 0.63
C GLY A 156 -30.27 -40.39 -0.65
N GLU A 157 -30.26 -41.41 -1.51
CA GLU A 157 -29.62 -41.38 -2.84
C GLU A 157 -30.12 -40.22 -3.73
N ASN A 158 -31.32 -39.71 -3.48
CA ASN A 158 -31.94 -38.59 -4.23
C ASN A 158 -31.22 -37.23 -4.03
N GLU A 159 -30.47 -37.04 -2.94
CA GLU A 159 -29.78 -35.77 -2.67
C GLU A 159 -28.51 -35.58 -3.52
N LYS A 160 -27.88 -36.69 -3.95
CA LYS A 160 -26.66 -36.65 -4.78
C LYS A 160 -26.98 -36.15 -6.19
N GLU A 161 -28.08 -36.62 -6.78
CA GLU A 161 -28.48 -36.23 -8.14
C GLU A 161 -28.87 -34.74 -8.22
N GLN A 162 -29.61 -34.25 -7.21
CA GLN A 162 -29.97 -32.83 -7.14
C GLN A 162 -28.72 -31.94 -7.02
N LYS A 163 -27.77 -32.30 -6.14
CA LYS A 163 -26.52 -31.55 -5.97
C LYS A 163 -25.66 -31.55 -7.25
N GLU A 164 -25.67 -32.63 -8.03
CA GLU A 164 -24.95 -32.66 -9.30
C GLU A 164 -25.57 -31.75 -10.35
N LYS A 165 -26.92 -31.68 -10.41
CA LYS A 165 -27.63 -30.77 -11.32
C LYS A 165 -27.37 -29.30 -10.98
N GLU A 166 -27.43 -28.93 -9.70
CA GLU A 166 -27.11 -27.58 -9.23
C GLU A 166 -25.66 -27.20 -9.53
N ARG A 167 -24.72 -28.14 -9.42
CA ARG A 167 -23.31 -27.93 -9.76
C ARG A 167 -23.11 -27.67 -11.26
N LYS A 168 -23.80 -28.41 -12.12
CA LYS A 168 -23.75 -28.22 -13.59
C LYS A 168 -24.30 -26.85 -13.97
N GLU A 169 -25.45 -26.45 -13.43
CA GLU A 169 -26.05 -25.14 -13.68
C GLU A 169 -25.14 -23.99 -13.20
N TRP A 170 -24.53 -24.14 -12.02
CA TRP A 170 -23.59 -23.15 -11.50
C TRP A 170 -22.34 -22.99 -12.37
N ASN A 171 -21.77 -24.10 -12.84
CA ASN A 171 -20.62 -24.08 -13.76
C ASN A 171 -20.96 -23.40 -15.10
N GLU A 172 -22.15 -23.64 -15.64
CA GLU A 172 -22.62 -22.98 -16.86
C GLU A 172 -22.73 -21.46 -16.68
N LYS A 173 -23.32 -21.00 -15.57
CA LYS A 173 -23.39 -19.56 -15.23
C LYS A 173 -22.01 -18.92 -15.07
N GLN A 174 -21.04 -19.62 -14.50
CA GLN A 174 -19.66 -19.13 -14.38
C GLN A 174 -18.99 -18.97 -15.75
N ASN A 175 -19.21 -19.92 -16.66
CA ASN A 175 -18.66 -19.86 -18.01
C ASN A 175 -19.29 -18.72 -18.82
N GLU A 176 -20.60 -18.51 -18.71
CA GLU A 176 -21.27 -17.39 -19.36
C GLU A 176 -20.78 -16.03 -18.82
N ALA A 177 -20.61 -15.89 -17.51
CA ALA A 177 -20.07 -14.68 -16.90
C ALA A 177 -18.64 -14.37 -17.38
N LYS A 178 -17.79 -15.40 -17.47
CA LYS A 178 -16.41 -15.26 -18.02
C LYS A 178 -16.44 -14.80 -19.48
N LYS A 179 -17.35 -15.33 -20.30
CA LYS A 179 -17.53 -14.91 -21.70
C LYS A 179 -17.91 -13.43 -21.81
N ARG A 180 -18.88 -12.97 -21.01
CA ARG A 180 -19.30 -11.55 -20.98
C ARG A 180 -18.18 -10.60 -20.55
N ILE A 181 -17.32 -11.01 -19.62
CA ILE A 181 -16.15 -10.22 -19.20
C ILE A 181 -15.11 -10.12 -20.32
N ALA A 182 -14.85 -11.22 -21.03
CA ALA A 182 -13.94 -11.23 -22.17
C ALA A 182 -14.43 -10.32 -23.31
N GLU A 183 -15.72 -10.35 -23.64
CA GLU A 183 -16.34 -9.48 -24.63
C GLU A 183 -16.22 -7.99 -24.25
N LYS A 184 -16.50 -7.63 -22.98
CA LYS A 184 -16.31 -6.25 -22.48
C LYS A 184 -14.86 -5.79 -22.53
N LYS A 185 -13.89 -6.67 -22.28
CA LYS A 185 -12.47 -6.33 -22.36
C LYS A 185 -12.07 -5.95 -23.78
N VAL A 186 -12.51 -6.72 -24.77
CA VAL A 186 -12.28 -6.43 -26.20
C VAL A 186 -12.94 -5.10 -26.58
N GLU A 187 -14.18 -4.85 -26.14
CA GLU A 187 -14.86 -3.57 -26.41
C GLU A 187 -14.10 -2.36 -25.83
N MET A 188 -13.60 -2.47 -24.60
CA MET A 188 -12.81 -1.41 -23.95
C MET A 188 -11.47 -1.17 -24.67
N GLU A 189 -10.79 -2.22 -25.11
CA GLU A 189 -9.54 -2.11 -25.86
C GLU A 189 -9.75 -1.42 -27.21
N THR A 190 -10.85 -1.74 -27.92
CA THR A 190 -11.22 -1.06 -29.17
C THR A 190 -11.51 0.43 -28.93
N LYS A 191 -12.31 0.76 -27.91
CA LYS A 191 -12.58 2.16 -27.54
C LYS A 191 -11.31 2.93 -27.15
N LYS A 192 -10.36 2.27 -26.50
CA LYS A 192 -9.07 2.86 -26.15
C LYS A 192 -8.27 3.22 -27.41
N LYS A 193 -8.19 2.32 -28.39
CA LYS A 193 -7.51 2.58 -29.67
C LYS A 193 -8.16 3.74 -30.43
N GLU A 194 -9.49 3.77 -30.53
CA GLU A 194 -10.22 4.88 -31.16
C GLU A 194 -9.95 6.24 -30.48
N MET A 195 -9.82 6.25 -29.14
CA MET A 195 -9.46 7.46 -28.40
C MET A 195 -8.02 7.90 -28.64
N GLU A 196 -7.09 6.97 -28.79
CA GLU A 196 -5.69 7.26 -29.11
C GLU A 196 -5.54 7.82 -30.52
N GLU A 197 -6.21 7.25 -31.52
CA GLU A 197 -6.25 7.78 -32.89
C GLU A 197 -6.84 9.21 -32.92
N LYS A 198 -7.93 9.46 -32.19
CA LYS A 198 -8.51 10.81 -32.06
C LYS A 198 -7.57 11.81 -31.39
N LYS A 199 -6.69 11.36 -30.49
CA LYS A 199 -5.68 12.23 -29.84
C LYS A 199 -4.56 12.59 -30.81
N GLU A 200 -4.10 11.65 -31.62
CA GLU A 200 -3.05 11.91 -32.62
C GLU A 200 -3.54 12.90 -33.70
N VAL A 201 -4.77 12.76 -34.18
CA VAL A 201 -5.38 13.73 -35.12
C VAL A 201 -5.49 15.14 -34.52
N LYS A 202 -5.82 15.25 -33.22
CA LYS A 202 -5.87 16.57 -32.55
C LYS A 202 -4.49 17.16 -32.27
N LYS A 203 -3.44 16.33 -32.22
CA LYS A 203 -2.06 16.77 -31.96
C LYS A 203 -1.43 17.38 -33.22
N SER A 204 -1.81 16.93 -34.42
CA SER A 204 -1.34 17.50 -35.67
C SER A 204 -1.96 18.85 -36.04
N GLU A 205 -3.07 19.25 -35.40
CA GLU A 205 -3.73 20.55 -35.65
C GLU A 205 -3.27 21.68 -34.71
N LYS A 206 -2.47 21.38 -33.67
CA LYS A 206 -1.96 22.42 -32.76
C LYS A 206 -0.74 23.13 -33.34
N LYS A 207 -0.81 24.47 -33.43
CA LYS A 207 0.30 25.34 -33.86
C LYS A 207 1.51 25.17 -32.92
N PRO A 208 2.72 24.89 -33.44
CA PRO A 208 3.93 24.64 -32.65
C PRO A 208 4.40 25.83 -31.77
N GLU A 209 3.89 27.03 -32.04
CA GLU A 209 4.25 28.25 -31.32
C GLU A 209 3.70 28.29 -29.88
N GLN A 210 2.49 27.77 -29.65
CA GLN A 210 1.87 27.75 -28.31
C GLN A 210 2.51 26.71 -27.37
N ASP A 211 3.08 25.65 -27.93
CA ASP A 211 3.72 24.59 -27.14
C ASP A 211 5.11 25.01 -26.62
N ALA A 212 5.85 25.83 -27.37
CA ALA A 212 7.12 26.39 -26.94
C ALA A 212 6.96 27.37 -25.77
N GLU A 213 5.98 28.27 -25.84
CA GLU A 213 5.67 29.23 -24.77
C GLU A 213 5.21 28.49 -23.50
N ARG A 214 4.35 27.47 -23.66
CA ARG A 214 3.90 26.65 -22.53
C ARG A 214 5.04 25.85 -21.90
N LYS A 215 5.97 25.33 -22.70
CA LYS A 215 7.17 24.64 -22.20
C LYS A 215 8.05 25.59 -21.40
N LYS A 216 8.34 26.78 -21.94
CA LYS A 216 9.13 27.81 -21.24
C LYS A 216 8.47 28.22 -19.92
N MET A 217 7.15 28.45 -19.92
CA MET A 217 6.40 28.77 -18.70
C MET A 217 6.47 27.65 -17.64
N MET A 218 6.45 26.37 -18.07
CA MET A 218 6.64 25.24 -17.15
C MET A 218 8.06 25.19 -16.58
N GLU A 219 9.08 25.45 -17.40
CA GLU A 219 10.49 25.50 -16.98
C GLU A 219 10.74 26.65 -15.99
N ASP A 220 10.23 27.85 -16.28
CA ASP A 220 10.34 29.02 -15.40
C ASP A 220 9.65 28.78 -14.06
N ARG A 221 8.45 28.20 -14.08
CA ARG A 221 7.73 27.82 -12.86
C ARG A 221 8.47 26.75 -12.07
N GLN A 222 9.13 25.81 -12.75
CA GLN A 222 9.93 24.80 -12.09
C GLN A 222 11.17 25.42 -11.43
N ALA A 223 11.86 26.34 -12.11
CA ALA A 223 13.00 27.09 -11.57
C ALA A 223 12.60 27.91 -10.33
N GLU A 224 11.45 28.59 -10.35
CA GLU A 224 10.93 29.32 -9.19
C GLU A 224 10.66 28.41 -7.99
N LEU A 225 10.08 27.23 -8.23
CA LEU A 225 9.86 26.24 -7.18
C LEU A 225 11.18 25.74 -6.59
N TYR A 226 12.20 25.51 -7.41
CA TYR A 226 13.53 25.14 -6.92
C TYR A 226 14.14 26.23 -6.04
N ALA A 227 14.12 27.49 -6.48
CA ALA A 227 14.67 28.60 -5.70
C ALA A 227 14.01 28.68 -4.31
N LYS A 228 12.68 28.54 -4.24
CA LYS A 228 11.93 28.52 -2.97
C LYS A 228 12.27 27.32 -2.09
N LEU A 229 12.58 26.16 -2.68
CA LEU A 229 12.98 24.97 -1.94
C LEU A 229 14.39 25.10 -1.36
N TYR A 230 15.35 25.64 -2.12
CA TYR A 230 16.72 25.86 -1.64
C TYR A 230 16.74 26.84 -0.46
N VAL A 231 16.04 27.97 -0.54
CA VAL A 231 15.96 28.94 0.58
C VAL A 231 15.42 28.30 1.86
N LYS A 232 14.42 27.41 1.76
CA LYS A 232 13.88 26.69 2.92
C LYS A 232 14.85 25.65 3.46
N LEU A 233 15.61 25.02 2.57
CA LEU A 233 16.58 24.01 2.92
C LEU A 233 17.77 24.64 3.66
N ASP A 234 18.26 25.78 3.18
CA ASP A 234 19.34 26.54 3.80
C ASP A 234 18.94 26.99 5.20
N ALA A 235 17.76 27.60 5.36
CA ALA A 235 17.25 27.99 6.67
C ALA A 235 17.11 26.80 7.64
N TRP A 236 16.75 25.63 7.13
CA TRP A 236 16.68 24.41 7.92
C TRP A 236 18.07 23.90 8.32
N LEU A 237 19.03 23.94 7.41
CA LEU A 237 20.43 23.55 7.64
C LEU A 237 21.07 24.46 8.69
N GLU A 238 20.92 25.78 8.57
CA GLU A 238 21.41 26.74 9.56
C GLU A 238 20.84 26.48 10.96
N ASN A 239 19.52 26.24 11.04
CA ASN A 239 18.86 25.90 12.30
C ASN A 239 19.40 24.58 12.88
N PHE A 240 19.56 23.57 12.03
CA PHE A 240 20.07 22.28 12.45
C PHE A 240 21.52 22.36 12.94
N GLN A 241 22.37 23.14 12.26
CA GLN A 241 23.75 23.40 12.67
C GLN A 241 23.80 24.10 14.03
N SER A 242 23.05 25.20 14.22
CA SER A 242 22.99 25.91 15.52
C SER A 242 22.56 24.97 16.65
N ARG A 243 21.55 24.11 16.41
CA ARG A 243 21.11 23.11 17.38
C ARG A 243 22.15 22.02 17.68
N LEU A 244 22.99 21.67 16.71
CA LEU A 244 24.11 20.76 16.96
C LEU A 244 25.21 21.44 17.76
N GLU A 245 25.54 22.69 17.44
CA GLU A 245 26.58 23.48 18.13
C GLU A 245 26.19 23.78 19.58
N GLU A 246 24.92 24.11 19.85
CA GLU A 246 24.37 24.34 21.19
C GLU A 246 24.15 23.05 22.01
N SER A 247 24.21 21.88 21.37
CA SER A 247 23.97 20.61 22.07
C SER A 247 25.18 20.17 22.88
N SER A 248 24.92 19.57 24.05
CA SER A 248 25.93 18.93 24.90
C SER A 248 26.44 17.58 24.35
N LEU A 249 26.31 17.35 23.04
CA LEU A 249 26.76 16.12 22.40
C LEU A 249 28.27 16.13 22.19
N THR A 250 28.87 14.94 22.25
CA THR A 250 30.25 14.76 21.79
C THR A 250 30.34 14.91 20.27
N ASN A 251 31.54 15.17 19.74
CA ASN A 251 31.75 15.28 18.29
C ASN A 251 31.33 14.00 17.55
N VAL A 252 31.64 12.83 18.12
CA VAL A 252 31.18 11.52 17.60
C VAL A 252 29.65 11.45 17.50
N GLN A 253 28.92 11.85 18.55
CA GLN A 253 27.45 11.84 18.55
C GLN A 253 26.85 12.86 17.56
N LYS A 254 27.53 13.99 17.32
CA LYS A 254 27.12 14.96 16.30
C LYS A 254 27.28 14.36 14.89
N ILE A 255 28.37 13.65 14.64
CA ILE A 255 28.61 12.92 13.37
C ILE A 255 27.53 11.86 13.15
N GLU A 256 27.21 11.03 14.14
CA GLU A 256 26.14 10.02 14.03
C GLU A 256 24.77 10.64 13.69
N ARG A 257 24.46 11.81 14.27
CA ARG A 257 23.22 12.54 13.94
C ARG A 257 23.22 13.06 12.51
N ILE A 258 24.35 13.56 12.03
CA ILE A 258 24.52 14.00 10.64
C ILE A 258 24.29 12.81 9.69
N GLU A 259 24.86 11.64 10.01
CA GLU A 259 24.72 10.41 9.22
C GLU A 259 23.29 9.90 9.16
N ALA A 260 22.59 9.91 10.31
CA ALA A 260 21.19 9.51 10.36
C ALA A 260 20.31 10.39 9.46
N ILE A 261 20.64 11.68 9.33
CA ILE A 261 19.94 12.61 8.45
C ILE A 261 20.28 12.35 6.99
N GLN A 262 21.57 12.22 6.63
CA GLN A 262 21.99 11.84 5.27
C GLN A 262 21.25 10.60 4.80
N LYS A 263 21.21 9.56 5.64
CA LYS A 263 20.49 8.31 5.34
C LYS A 263 19.01 8.53 5.02
N ARG A 264 18.31 9.33 5.83
CA ARG A 264 16.89 9.65 5.58
C ARG A 264 16.68 10.41 4.28
N PHE A 265 17.64 11.25 3.88
CA PHE A 265 17.59 11.95 2.60
C PHE A 265 17.83 11.02 1.41
N TYR A 266 18.77 10.08 1.50
CA TYR A 266 18.97 9.05 0.48
C TYR A 266 17.75 8.13 0.32
N GLU A 267 17.09 7.75 1.44
CA GLU A 267 15.84 6.99 1.39
C GLU A 267 14.70 7.77 0.67
N TRP A 268 14.73 9.10 0.72
CA TRP A 268 13.75 9.97 0.05
C TRP A 268 13.95 10.10 -1.46
N GLU A 269 15.13 9.72 -1.95
CA GLU A 269 15.62 9.98 -3.31
C GLU A 269 14.93 9.11 -4.39
N SER A 270 14.24 8.04 -4.00
CA SER A 270 13.58 7.04 -4.86
C SER A 270 12.43 7.53 -5.76
N GLY A 271 12.23 8.85 -5.93
CA GLY A 271 11.00 9.40 -6.53
C GLY A 271 11.12 10.25 -7.80
N LYS A 272 12.07 11.20 -7.91
CA LYS A 272 12.10 12.21 -9.02
C LYS A 272 13.48 12.87 -9.21
N THR A 273 13.80 13.26 -10.44
CA THR A 273 15.03 13.99 -10.85
C THR A 273 15.31 15.28 -10.07
N VAL A 274 14.24 15.93 -9.58
CA VAL A 274 14.28 17.12 -8.73
C VAL A 274 14.97 16.84 -7.38
N ARG A 275 14.80 15.63 -6.84
CA ARG A 275 15.30 15.25 -5.52
C ARG A 275 16.81 15.01 -5.53
N ILE A 276 17.33 14.47 -6.63
CA ILE A 276 18.76 14.18 -6.82
C ILE A 276 19.61 15.44 -6.57
N LYS A 277 19.29 16.56 -7.23
CA LYS A 277 20.05 17.82 -7.07
C LYS A 277 19.98 18.42 -5.66
N MET A 278 18.95 18.11 -4.88
CA MET A 278 18.83 18.58 -3.50
C MET A 278 19.61 17.67 -2.55
N VAL A 279 19.60 16.36 -2.81
CA VAL A 279 20.41 15.39 -2.06
C VAL A 279 21.89 15.65 -2.28
N ASP A 280 22.34 15.94 -3.52
CA ASP A 280 23.73 16.31 -3.80
C ASP A 280 24.18 17.54 -3.01
N TYR A 281 23.33 18.57 -2.93
CA TYR A 281 23.61 19.79 -2.17
C TYR A 281 23.72 19.51 -0.67
N LEU A 282 22.78 18.74 -0.12
CA LEU A 282 22.77 18.35 1.29
C LEU A 282 23.97 17.50 1.66
N ASP A 283 24.28 16.50 0.84
CA ASP A 283 25.39 15.61 1.12
C ASP A 283 26.71 16.38 1.18
N LYS A 284 26.92 17.30 0.24
CA LYS A 284 28.07 18.20 0.26
C LYS A 284 28.16 18.98 1.57
N THR A 285 27.09 19.69 1.97
CA THR A 285 27.09 20.51 3.20
C THR A 285 27.28 19.67 4.46
N LEU A 286 26.65 18.49 4.52
CA LEU A 286 26.76 17.61 5.68
C LEU A 286 28.15 16.99 5.79
N ASN A 287 28.81 16.68 4.66
CA ASN A 287 30.19 16.19 4.66
C ASN A 287 31.19 17.28 5.07
N GLU A 288 31.00 18.54 4.64
CA GLU A 288 31.80 19.67 5.12
C GLU A 288 31.72 19.82 6.66
N TRP A 289 30.53 19.61 7.24
CA TRP A 289 30.38 19.63 8.70
C TRP A 289 31.00 18.41 9.39
N LYS A 290 30.89 17.21 8.80
CA LYS A 290 31.58 16.04 9.34
C LYS A 290 33.08 16.30 9.41
N GLU A 291 33.69 16.81 8.36
CA GLU A 291 35.12 17.15 8.34
C GLU A 291 35.47 18.17 9.44
N LYS A 292 34.64 19.21 9.64
CA LYS A 292 34.81 20.17 10.73
C LYS A 292 34.85 19.50 12.10
N TYR A 293 33.98 18.52 12.36
CA TYR A 293 33.91 17.80 13.63
C TYR A 293 34.97 16.69 13.76
N SER A 294 35.44 16.12 12.65
CA SER A 294 36.48 15.09 12.63
C SER A 294 37.89 15.65 12.90
N VAL A 295 38.13 16.93 12.59
CA VAL A 295 39.44 17.59 12.78
C VAL A 295 39.58 18.22 14.18
N GLY A 296 38.49 18.29 14.95
CA GLY A 296 38.42 19.02 16.22
C GLY A 296 38.73 18.21 17.50
N ASP A 297 38.92 16.89 17.41
CA ASP A 297 39.29 16.09 18.58
C ASP A 297 40.82 15.95 18.64
N ASP A 298 41.42 16.79 19.49
CA ASP A 298 42.63 16.43 20.22
C ASP A 298 42.25 15.20 21.07
N PHE A 299 42.60 14.01 20.59
CA PHE A 299 42.30 12.73 21.24
C PHE A 299 43.02 12.57 22.60
N SER A 300 43.70 13.60 23.10
CA SER A 300 44.42 13.60 24.37
C SER A 300 43.51 13.27 25.57
N GLU A 301 42.24 13.67 25.57
CA GLU A 301 41.29 13.31 26.65
C GLU A 301 40.85 11.84 26.60
N ILE A 302 40.90 11.20 25.42
CA ILE A 302 40.61 9.76 25.28
C ILE A 302 41.84 8.93 25.66
N ASP A 303 43.05 9.40 25.34
CA ASP A 303 44.29 8.76 25.78
C ASP A 303 44.46 8.85 27.30
N GLU A 304 44.14 9.99 27.93
CA GLU A 304 44.20 10.15 29.40
C GLU A 304 43.13 9.29 30.13
N PHE A 305 41.98 9.05 29.49
CA PHE A 305 40.95 8.13 29.99
C PHE A 305 41.33 6.64 29.80
N LEU A 306 42.04 6.29 28.73
CA LEU A 306 42.49 4.93 28.47
C LEU A 306 43.72 4.54 29.30
N ASP A 307 44.63 5.49 29.57
CA ASP A 307 45.79 5.28 30.45
C ASP A 307 45.38 5.05 31.91
N GLY A 308 44.31 5.70 32.39
CA GLY A 308 43.73 5.44 33.72
C GLY A 308 42.96 4.11 33.86
N LEU A 309 42.76 3.39 32.76
CA LEU A 309 42.06 2.09 32.71
C LEU A 309 43.03 0.90 32.63
N LEU A 310 44.32 1.18 32.45
CA LEU A 310 45.40 0.19 32.30
C LEU A 310 46.41 0.18 33.48
N ASP A 311 46.18 1.01 34.50
CA ASP A 311 46.78 0.93 35.85
C ASP A 311 45.77 0.37 36.88
#